data_AF-A0A3D3NWT0-F1
#
_entry.id   AF-A0A3D3NWT0-F1
#
_cell.length_a   1.000
_cell.length_b   1.000
_cell.length_c   1.000
_cell.angle_alpha   90.00
_cell.angle_beta   90.00
_cell.angle_gamma   90.00
#
_symmetry.space_group_name_H-M   'P 1'
#
loop_
_entity.id
_entity.type
_entity.pdbx_description
1 polymer ?
#
loop_
_entity_poly.entity_id
_entity_poly.type
_entity_poly.pdbx_seq_one_letter_code
_entity_poly.pdbx_strand_id
1 'polypeptide(L)'
;RRSLYHFRKRSMPDPVLQAFDAPNGDFSCARRTRSNTPLAALTSLNETLFVEAAQALAQRILREGGGSDESRIRRAYLLCTSRAPTAAE
;
A
#
# COMPACT_ATOMS: atom_id res chain seq x y z
N ARG A 1 14.26 -3.19 -5.99
CA ARG A 1 13.21 -2.32 -5.39
C ARG A 1 13.10 -1.07 -6.23
N ARG A 2 11.92 -0.74 -6.78
CA ARG A 2 11.68 0.55 -7.44
C ARG A 2 11.31 1.54 -6.35
N SER A 3 12.16 2.54 -6.09
CA SER A 3 11.82 3.64 -5.19
C SER A 3 11.09 4.70 -5.99
N LEU A 4 9.95 5.19 -5.48
CA LEU A 4 9.26 6.34 -6.01
C LEU A 4 9.69 7.57 -5.22
N TYR A 5 10.13 8.61 -5.92
CA TYR A 5 10.43 9.90 -5.31
C TYR A 5 9.16 10.74 -5.32
N HIS A 6 8.80 11.30 -4.18
CA HIS A 6 7.69 12.24 -4.06
C HIS A 6 8.20 13.53 -3.42
N PHE A 7 7.69 14.67 -3.88
CA PHE A 7 8.03 15.95 -3.29
C PHE A 7 7.43 16.04 -1.88
N ARG A 8 8.26 16.29 -0.87
CA ARG A 8 7.85 16.45 0.53
C ARG A 8 8.36 17.76 1.06
N LYS A 9 7.46 18.58 1.62
CA LYS A 9 7.84 19.80 2.35
C LYS A 9 7.81 19.53 3.85
N ARG A 10 8.93 19.80 4.54
CA ARG A 10 9.11 19.48 5.97
C ARG A 10 7.98 20.00 6.87
N SER A 11 7.56 21.24 6.64
CA SER A 11 6.53 21.93 7.43
C SER A 11 5.10 21.72 6.92
N MET A 12 4.90 20.93 5.86
CA MET A 12 3.58 20.64 5.30
C MET A 12 3.44 19.12 5.18
N PRO A 13 3.07 18.44 6.28
CA PRO A 13 2.94 17.00 6.29
C PRO A 13 1.76 16.56 5.42
N ASP A 14 1.97 15.52 4.62
CA ASP A 14 0.94 14.95 3.75
C ASP A 14 -0.21 14.37 4.60
N PRO A 15 -1.48 14.72 4.33
CA PRO A 15 -2.62 14.29 5.15
C PRO A 15 -2.79 12.76 5.18
N VAL A 16 -2.57 12.09 4.05
CA VAL A 16 -2.69 10.63 3.98
C VAL A 16 -1.58 10.02 4.81
N LEU A 17 -0.32 10.41 4.60
CA LEU A 17 0.80 9.88 5.37
C LEU A 17 0.64 10.12 6.89
N GLN A 18 0.05 11.24 7.30
CA GLN A 18 -0.29 11.50 8.70
C GLN A 18 -1.30 10.51 9.26
N ALA A 19 -2.36 10.19 8.51
CA ALA A 19 -3.36 9.20 8.93
C ALA A 19 -2.75 7.81 9.16
N PHE A 20 -1.59 7.53 8.56
CA PHE A 20 -0.80 6.32 8.78
C PHE A 20 0.35 6.50 9.78
N ASP A 21 0.40 7.56 10.58
CA ASP A 21 1.48 7.80 11.55
C ASP A 21 2.86 8.00 10.90
N ALA A 22 2.93 8.75 9.81
CA ALA A 22 4.23 9.20 9.29
C ALA A 22 4.92 10.14 10.29
N PRO A 23 6.24 9.97 10.51
CA PRO A 23 6.97 10.80 11.47
C PRO A 23 7.03 12.26 11.01
N ASN A 24 6.98 13.17 11.98
CA ASN A 24 7.21 14.58 11.73
C ASN A 24 8.63 14.82 11.19
N GLY A 25 8.81 15.89 10.43
CA GLY A 25 10.12 16.24 9.88
C GLY A 25 11.08 16.87 10.88
N ASP A 26 10.61 17.13 12.11
CA ASP A 26 11.30 17.99 13.07
C ASP A 26 12.15 17.23 14.08
N PHE A 27 11.77 15.99 14.39
CA PHE A 27 12.49 15.14 15.33
C PHE A 27 12.88 13.81 14.69
N SER A 28 13.95 13.19 15.20
CA SER A 28 14.35 11.85 14.78
C SER A 28 13.34 10.80 15.24
N CYS A 29 12.90 9.91 14.34
CA CYS A 29 12.06 8.77 14.66
C CYS A 29 12.90 7.47 14.56
N ALA A 30 13.42 7.00 15.69
CA ALA A 30 14.23 5.77 15.72
C ALA A 30 13.41 4.50 15.44
N ARG A 31 12.12 4.51 15.80
CA ARG A 31 11.19 3.39 15.58
C ARG A 31 9.78 3.93 15.38
N ARG A 32 9.10 3.40 14.36
CA ARG A 32 7.67 3.65 14.14
C ARG A 32 6.83 2.67 14.95
N THR A 33 5.83 3.17 15.66
CA THR A 33 4.84 2.36 16.38
C THR A 33 3.97 1.61 15.36
N ARG A 34 3.57 0.38 15.68
CA ARG A 34 2.54 -0.32 14.90
C ARG A 34 1.19 0.16 15.39
N SER A 35 0.39 0.72 14.48
CA SER A 35 -0.93 1.23 14.79
C SER A 35 -1.99 0.57 13.91
N ASN A 36 -3.21 0.46 14.42
CA ASN A 36 -4.39 0.01 13.69
C ASN A 36 -5.55 0.93 14.07
N THR A 37 -5.48 2.20 13.67
CA THR A 37 -6.49 3.19 14.04
C THR A 37 -7.69 3.10 13.09
N PRO A 38 -8.92 3.36 13.58
CA PRO A 38 -10.09 3.47 12.72
C PRO A 38 -9.93 4.55 11.64
N LEU A 39 -9.19 5.62 11.95
CA LEU A 39 -8.88 6.67 10.99
C LEU A 39 -8.07 6.14 9.80
N ALA A 40 -7.01 5.35 10.03
CA ALA A 40 -6.24 4.74 8.96
C ALA A 40 -7.11 3.82 8.07
N ALA A 41 -8.02 3.06 8.67
CA ALA A 41 -8.97 2.23 7.92
C ALA A 41 -9.95 3.07 7.08
N LEU A 42 -10.50 4.14 7.67
CA LEU A 42 -11.40 5.04 6.97
C LEU A 42 -10.69 5.77 5.80
N THR A 43 -9.46 6.25 6.02
CA THR A 43 -8.63 6.82 4.95
C THR A 43 -8.36 5.79 3.85
N SER A 44 -8.06 4.54 4.22
CA SER A 44 -7.83 3.45 3.24
C SER A 44 -9.03 3.24 2.30
N LEU A 45 -10.25 3.37 2.84
CA LEU A 45 -11.50 3.14 2.10
C LEU A 45 -11.96 4.34 1.27
N ASN A 46 -11.59 5.56 1.66
CA ASN A 46 -12.14 6.79 1.06
C ASN A 46 -11.12 7.56 0.22
N GLU A 47 -9.82 7.31 0.38
CA GLU A 47 -8.80 8.06 -0.35
C GLU A 47 -8.74 7.63 -1.82
N THR A 48 -8.86 8.60 -2.72
CA THR A 48 -8.95 8.37 -4.18
C THR A 48 -7.76 7.57 -4.69
N LEU A 49 -6.54 7.92 -4.26
CA LEU A 49 -5.32 7.23 -4.70
C LEU A 49 -5.35 5.73 -4.37
N PHE A 50 -5.88 5.34 -3.21
CA PHE A 50 -5.96 3.93 -2.84
C PHE A 50 -7.05 3.19 -3.59
N VAL A 51 -8.19 3.84 -3.83
CA VAL A 51 -9.27 3.26 -4.63
C VAL A 51 -8.81 3.03 -6.07
N GLU A 52 -8.15 4.00 -6.68
CA GLU A 52 -7.59 3.89 -8.04
C GLU A 52 -6.50 2.82 -8.10
N ALA A 53 -5.61 2.76 -7.10
CA ALA A 53 -4.57 1.72 -7.02
C ALA A 53 -5.18 0.31 -6.91
N ALA A 54 -6.25 0.14 -6.13
CA ALA A 54 -6.96 -1.13 -5.99
C ALA A 54 -7.61 -1.55 -7.32
N GLN A 55 -8.26 -0.62 -8.01
CA GLN A 55 -8.85 -0.87 -9.34
C GLN A 55 -7.78 -1.22 -10.38
N ALA A 56 -6.68 -0.48 -10.42
CA ALA A 56 -5.56 -0.73 -11.32
C ALA A 56 -4.91 -2.09 -11.06
N LEU A 57 -4.75 -2.47 -9.78
CA LEU A 57 -4.25 -3.78 -9.38
C LEU A 57 -5.20 -4.90 -9.83
N ALA A 58 -6.51 -4.75 -9.61
CA ALA A 58 -7.52 -5.73 -10.04
C ALA A 58 -7.48 -5.95 -11.56
N GLN A 59 -7.47 -4.86 -12.34
CA GLN A 59 -7.36 -4.95 -13.79
C GLN A 59 -6.05 -5.62 -14.22
N ARG A 60 -4.94 -5.34 -13.54
CA ARG A 60 -3.65 -5.97 -13.83
C ARG A 60 -3.67 -7.47 -13.55
N ILE A 61 -4.28 -7.89 -12.45
CA ILE A 61 -4.46 -9.31 -12.10
C ILE A 61 -5.32 -10.02 -13.15
N LEU A 62 -6.42 -9.41 -13.60
CA LEU A 62 -7.28 -10.01 -14.63
C LEU A 62 -6.58 -10.15 -15.98
N ARG A 63 -5.72 -9.19 -16.35
CA ARG A 63 -4.94 -9.24 -17.60
C ARG A 63 -3.78 -10.24 -17.56
N GLU A 64 -3.04 -10.27 -16.45
CA GLU A 64 -1.77 -11.01 -16.35
C GLU A 64 -1.87 -12.33 -15.59
N GLY A 65 -2.97 -12.56 -14.86
CA GLY A 65 -3.12 -13.63 -13.89
C GLY A 65 -3.65 -14.95 -14.45
N GLY A 66 -3.95 -15.04 -15.75
CA GLY A 66 -4.43 -16.27 -16.38
C GLY A 66 -5.93 -16.54 -16.21
N GLY A 67 -6.32 -17.77 -16.56
CA GLY A 67 -7.73 -18.18 -16.70
C GLY A 67 -8.38 -18.75 -15.43
N SER A 68 -7.61 -19.15 -14.42
CA SER A 68 -8.16 -19.67 -13.15
C SER A 68 -7.95 -18.69 -12.01
N ASP A 69 -8.83 -18.72 -11.01
CA ASP A 69 -8.72 -17.87 -9.83
C ASP A 69 -7.45 -18.18 -9.03
N GLU A 70 -7.04 -19.44 -8.99
CA GLU A 70 -5.78 -19.87 -8.40
C GLU A 70 -4.57 -19.17 -9.05
N SER A 71 -4.54 -19.10 -10.39
CA SER A 71 -3.46 -18.41 -11.11
C SER A 71 -3.48 -16.89 -10.85
N ARG A 72 -4.67 -16.30 -10.70
CA ARG A 72 -4.85 -14.88 -10.40
C ARG A 72 -4.43 -14.54 -8.97
N ILE A 73 -4.76 -15.38 -7.99
CA ILE A 73 -4.36 -15.20 -6.59
C ILE A 73 -2.84 -15.26 -6.46
N ARG A 74 -2.18 -16.26 -7.08
CA ARG A 74 -0.71 -16.32 -7.10
C ARG A 74 -0.09 -15.09 -7.75
N ARG A 75 -0.68 -14.57 -8.84
CA ARG A 75 -0.23 -13.33 -9.47
C ARG A 75 -0.39 -12.13 -8.55
N ALA A 76 -1.54 -11.99 -7.90
CA ALA A 76 -1.81 -10.93 -6.94
C ALA A 76 -0.80 -10.94 -5.79
N TYR A 77 -0.55 -12.12 -5.21
CA TYR A 77 0.40 -12.33 -4.13
C TYR A 77 1.81 -11.88 -4.55
N LEU A 78 2.27 -12.31 -5.72
CA LEU A 78 3.56 -11.92 -6.28
C LEU A 78 3.67 -10.41 -6.53
N LEU A 79 2.61 -9.77 -7.02
CA LEU A 79 2.59 -8.32 -7.25
C LEU A 79 2.69 -7.51 -5.96
N CYS A 80 1.99 -7.94 -4.91
CA CYS A 80 1.93 -7.23 -3.62
C CYS A 80 3.15 -7.50 -2.73
N THR A 81 3.66 -8.74 -2.73
CA THR A 81 4.72 -9.18 -1.79
C THR A 81 6.09 -9.36 -2.45
N SER A 82 6.16 -9.32 -3.78
CA SER A 82 7.37 -9.61 -4.57
C SER A 82 7.92 -11.04 -4.40
N ARG A 83 7.12 -12.00 -3.92
CA ARG A 83 7.46 -13.43 -3.83
C ARG A 83 6.27 -14.34 -4.15
N ALA A 84 6.51 -15.63 -4.38
CA ALA A 84 5.44 -16.60 -4.48
C ALA A 84 4.83 -16.91 -3.09
N PRO A 85 3.52 -17.27 -3.03
CA PRO A 85 2.91 -17.76 -1.80
C PRO A 85 3.50 -19.12 -1.40
N THR A 86 3.52 -19.39 -0.09
CA THR A 86 3.83 -20.73 0.44
C THR A 86 2.57 -21.57 0.58
N ALA A 87 2.67 -22.87 0.89
CA ALA A 87 1.48 -23.72 1.02
C ALA A 87 0.52 -23.30 2.17
N ALA A 88 1.00 -22.51 3.14
CA ALA A 88 0.20 -22.01 4.25
C ALA A 88 -0.49 -20.66 3.95
N GLU A 89 -0.20 -20.06 2.80
CA GLU A 89 -0.65 -18.72 2.38
C GLU A 89 -1.44 -18.78 1.06
#